data_AF-A0A960JSS7-F1
#
_entry.id   AF-A0A960JSS7-F1
#
_cell.length_a   1.000
_cell.length_b   1.000
_cell.length_c   1.000
_cell.angle_alpha   90.00
_cell.angle_beta   90.00
_cell.angle_gamma   90.00
#
_symmetry.space_group_name_H-M   'P 1'
#
loop_
_entity.id
_entity.type
_entity.pdbx_description
1 polymer ?
#
loop_
_entity_poly.entity_id
_entity_poly.type
_entity_poly.pdbx_seq_one_letter_code
_entity_poly.pdbx_strand_id
1 'polypeptide(L)'
;MSETTTGPTDASTAARPPSRRSGARGRIWAVTLQDLRLMRADYSFLVIMVLMPLVVMGFLKGAFAPAMVQLGVPDANGAEQAVPGAAVVFSFFLVGNVGYVIFREHGWHTWVRLRASPASTSEILAGKMFAPVLSSVL
;
A
#
# COMPACT_ATOMS: atom_id res chain seq x y z
N MET A 1 52.69 46.89 -28.56
CA MET A 1 53.08 45.50 -28.23
C MET A 1 51.79 44.78 -27.91
N SER A 2 51.45 43.86 -28.80
CA SER A 2 50.17 43.18 -28.94
C SER A 2 50.01 42.10 -27.88
N GLU A 3 48.81 41.95 -27.30
CA GLU A 3 48.30 40.62 -26.97
C GLU A 3 46.77 40.65 -26.84
N THR A 4 46.17 40.14 -27.92
CA THR A 4 44.78 39.71 -28.04
C THR A 4 44.72 38.30 -27.49
N THR A 5 43.88 38.01 -26.49
CA THR A 5 43.63 36.62 -26.10
C THR A 5 42.17 36.45 -25.66
N THR A 6 41.33 36.15 -26.66
CA THR A 6 40.34 35.05 -26.68
C THR A 6 39.81 34.61 -25.30
N GLY A 7 38.56 34.89 -24.93
CA GLY A 7 37.37 34.18 -25.39
C GLY A 7 37.01 33.05 -24.40
N PRO A 8 35.77 32.97 -23.88
CA PRO A 8 35.43 32.08 -22.77
C PRO A 8 35.49 30.61 -23.23
N THR A 9 36.30 29.81 -22.55
CA THR A 9 36.44 28.38 -22.84
C THR A 9 35.18 27.64 -22.39
N ASP A 10 34.36 27.30 -23.38
CA ASP A 10 33.40 26.21 -23.36
C ASP A 10 33.98 24.95 -22.71
N ALA A 11 33.57 24.67 -21.47
CA ALA A 11 33.84 23.38 -20.82
C ALA A 11 32.74 22.97 -19.82
N SER A 12 31.50 23.43 -20.02
CA SER A 12 30.33 22.94 -19.27
C SER A 12 29.35 22.17 -20.15
N THR A 13 29.86 21.43 -21.12
CA THR A 13 29.12 20.37 -21.84
C THR A 13 29.47 19.01 -21.22
N ALA A 14 29.41 18.93 -19.88
CA ALA A 14 29.37 17.64 -19.21
C ALA A 14 28.02 17.01 -19.54
N ALA A 15 28.07 15.98 -20.38
CA ALA A 15 26.93 15.19 -20.81
C ALA A 15 26.00 14.90 -19.61
N ARG A 16 24.81 15.49 -19.61
CA ARG A 16 23.73 15.11 -18.70
C ARG A 16 23.50 13.60 -18.87
N PRO A 17 23.54 12.79 -17.80
CA PRO A 17 23.28 11.37 -17.91
C PRO A 17 21.90 11.16 -18.56
N PRO A 18 21.73 10.15 -19.43
CA PRO A 18 20.48 9.89 -20.11
C PRO A 18 19.39 9.74 -19.05
N SER A 19 18.39 10.62 -19.09
CA SER A 19 17.25 10.57 -18.18
C SER A 19 16.59 9.20 -18.35
N ARG A 20 16.72 8.32 -17.35
CA ARG A 20 15.98 7.06 -17.27
C ARG A 20 14.49 7.42 -17.16
N ARG A 21 13.85 7.65 -18.31
CA ARG A 21 12.39 7.69 -18.44
C ARG A 21 11.87 6.26 -18.32
N SER A 22 11.95 5.68 -17.12
CA SER A 22 11.07 4.57 -16.78
C SER A 22 9.64 5.11 -16.89
N GLY A 23 8.83 4.57 -17.80
CA GLY A 23 7.43 4.96 -17.95
C GLY A 23 6.67 4.86 -16.62
N ALA A 24 5.54 5.54 -16.50
CA ALA A 24 4.71 5.58 -15.28
C ALA A 24 4.54 4.20 -14.64
N ARG A 25 4.28 3.17 -15.45
CA ARG A 25 4.19 1.76 -15.03
C ARG A 25 5.44 1.22 -14.34
N GLY A 26 6.63 1.54 -14.85
CA GLY A 26 7.90 1.09 -14.26
C GLY A 26 8.23 1.78 -12.93
N ARG A 27 7.79 3.04 -12.76
CA ARG A 27 7.93 3.76 -11.49
C ARG A 27 6.99 3.21 -10.42
N ILE A 28 5.72 2.99 -10.77
CA ILE A 28 4.74 2.36 -9.88
C ILE A 28 5.26 1.00 -9.42
N TRP A 29 5.76 0.18 -10.35
CA TRP A 29 6.31 -1.14 -10.03
C TRP A 29 7.54 -1.08 -9.10
N ALA A 30 8.44 -0.13 -9.32
CA ALA A 30 9.61 0.05 -8.46
C ALA A 30 9.21 0.46 -7.03
N VAL A 31 8.22 1.35 -6.88
CA VAL A 31 7.66 1.72 -5.57
C VAL A 31 7.00 0.51 -4.92
N THR A 32 6.16 -0.24 -5.65
CA THR A 32 5.49 -1.44 -5.12
C THR A 32 6.48 -2.51 -4.66
N LEU A 33 7.56 -2.77 -5.40
CA LEU A 33 8.60 -3.73 -5.01
C LEU A 33 9.38 -3.30 -3.76
N GLN A 34 9.67 -2.00 -3.66
CA GLN A 34 10.35 -1.45 -2.48
C GLN A 34 9.44 -1.55 -1.24
N ASP A 35 8.16 -1.22 -1.41
CA ASP A 35 7.16 -1.29 -0.33
C ASP A 35 6.87 -2.74 0.05
N LEU A 36 6.84 -3.68 -0.90
CA LEU A 36 6.76 -5.13 -0.65
C LEU A 36 7.92 -5.65 0.19
N ARG A 37 9.15 -5.17 -0.07
CA ARG A 37 10.31 -5.51 0.76
C ARG A 37 10.17 -4.96 2.18
N LEU A 38 9.60 -3.77 2.34
CA LEU A 38 9.34 -3.17 3.64
C LEU A 38 8.22 -3.90 4.40
N MET A 39 7.15 -4.28 3.69
CA MET A 39 6.02 -5.04 4.24
C MET A 39 6.40 -6.42 4.73
N ARG A 40 7.45 -7.03 4.15
CA ARG A 40 8.01 -8.28 4.68
C ARG A 40 8.54 -8.16 6.11
N ALA A 41 8.88 -6.95 6.57
CA ALA A 41 9.28 -6.70 7.96
C ALA A 41 8.08 -6.43 8.89
N ASP A 42 6.95 -5.94 8.36
CA ASP A 42 5.73 -5.59 9.11
C ASP A 42 4.54 -6.50 8.77
N TYR A 43 4.76 -7.82 8.71
CA TYR A 43 3.75 -8.81 8.32
C TYR A 43 2.59 -8.91 9.35
N SER A 44 2.81 -8.46 10.59
CA SER A 44 1.88 -8.58 11.72
C SER A 44 0.49 -8.00 11.44
N PHE A 45 0.41 -6.82 10.83
CA PHE A 45 -0.89 -6.17 10.60
C PHE A 45 -1.74 -6.94 9.57
N LEU A 46 -1.13 -7.38 8.47
CA LEU A 46 -1.81 -8.13 7.42
C LEU A 46 -2.22 -9.52 7.89
N VAL A 47 -1.34 -10.22 8.61
CA VAL A 47 -1.64 -11.52 9.20
C VAL A 47 -2.84 -11.42 10.13
N ILE A 48 -2.86 -10.41 11.01
CA ILE A 48 -3.97 -10.20 11.94
C ILE A 48 -5.25 -9.86 11.16
N MET A 49 -5.19 -8.97 10.17
CA MET A 49 -6.34 -8.59 9.35
C MET A 49 -6.88 -9.70 8.43
N VAL A 50 -6.12 -10.77 8.19
CA VAL A 50 -6.59 -11.94 7.41
C VAL A 50 -7.03 -13.07 8.34
N LEU A 51 -6.22 -13.43 9.35
CA LEU A 51 -6.54 -14.53 10.27
C LEU A 51 -7.67 -14.16 11.24
N MET A 52 -7.66 -12.96 11.84
CA MET A 52 -8.69 -12.59 12.81
C MET A 52 -10.11 -12.60 12.25
N PRO A 53 -10.41 -12.02 11.07
CA PRO A 53 -11.76 -12.11 10.54
C PRO A 53 -12.19 -13.55 10.27
N LEU A 54 -11.27 -14.43 9.83
CA LEU A 54 -11.60 -15.85 9.64
C LEU A 54 -11.94 -16.54 10.96
N VAL A 55 -11.17 -16.30 12.01
CA VAL A 55 -11.45 -16.81 13.36
C VAL A 55 -12.79 -16.27 13.88
N VAL A 56 -13.02 -14.96 13.73
CA VAL A 56 -14.25 -14.30 14.14
C VAL A 56 -15.44 -14.84 13.36
N MET A 57 -15.34 -15.01 12.04
CA MET A 57 -16.39 -15.62 11.21
C MET A 57 -16.69 -17.05 11.65
N GLY A 58 -15.66 -17.87 11.89
CA GLY A 58 -15.84 -19.25 12.35
C GLY A 58 -16.56 -19.33 13.70
N PHE A 59 -16.20 -18.46 14.64
CA PHE A 59 -16.85 -18.37 15.94
C PHE A 59 -18.29 -17.83 15.85
N LEU A 60 -18.48 -16.71 15.15
CA LEU A 60 -19.78 -16.05 15.01
C LEU A 60 -20.77 -16.90 14.21
N LYS A 61 -20.32 -17.67 13.23
CA LYS A 61 -21.15 -18.63 12.50
C LYS A 61 -21.87 -19.57 13.47
N GLY A 62 -21.13 -20.18 14.40
CA GLY A 62 -21.71 -21.06 15.42
C GLY A 62 -22.67 -20.35 16.38
N ALA A 63 -22.38 -19.10 16.72
CA ALA A 63 -23.24 -18.29 17.59
C ALA A 63 -24.53 -17.81 16.90
N PHE A 64 -24.47 -17.49 15.60
CA PHE A 64 -25.62 -16.96 14.86
C PHE A 64 -26.54 -18.03 14.29
N ALA A 65 -26.05 -19.26 14.04
CA ALA A 65 -26.89 -20.36 13.58
C ALA A 65 -28.17 -20.56 14.44
N PRO A 66 -28.10 -20.72 15.78
CA PRO A 66 -29.30 -20.88 16.60
C PRO A 66 -30.19 -19.62 16.63
N ALA A 67 -29.60 -18.43 16.57
CA ALA A 67 -30.34 -17.17 16.54
C ALA A 67 -31.14 -17.00 15.24
N MET A 68 -30.60 -17.44 14.11
CA MET A 68 -31.27 -17.36 12.81
C MET A 68 -32.43 -18.36 12.67
N VAL A 69 -32.29 -19.55 13.26
CA VAL A 69 -33.41 -20.51 13.37
C VAL A 69 -34.57 -19.90 14.17
N GLN A 70 -34.29 -19.19 15.26
CA GLN A 70 -35.31 -18.48 16.04
C GLN A 70 -35.99 -17.33 15.27
N LEU A 71 -35.26 -16.71 14.34
CA LEU A 71 -35.79 -15.66 13.46
C LEU A 71 -36.63 -16.21 12.30
N GLY A 72 -36.82 -17.53 12.23
CA GLY A 72 -37.67 -18.16 11.22
C GLY A 72 -36.97 -18.38 9.88
N VAL A 73 -35.63 -18.40 9.86
CA VAL A 73 -34.85 -18.80 8.68
C VAL A 73 -34.52 -20.29 8.81
N PRO A 74 -35.31 -21.20 8.20
CA PRO A 74 -35.01 -22.63 8.23
C PRO A 74 -33.65 -22.90 7.56
N ASP A 75 -32.89 -23.84 8.13
CA ASP A 75 -31.55 -24.28 7.67
C ASP A 75 -30.43 -23.22 7.68
N ALA A 76 -30.61 -22.11 8.40
CA ALA A 76 -29.56 -21.09 8.51
C ALA A 76 -28.30 -21.62 9.22
N ASN A 77 -27.13 -21.41 8.59
CA ASN A 77 -25.84 -21.87 9.11
C ASN A 77 -25.12 -20.78 9.92
N GLY A 78 -25.71 -19.59 10.06
CA GLY A 78 -25.11 -18.42 10.71
C GLY A 78 -24.02 -17.72 9.86
N ALA A 79 -23.57 -18.35 8.78
CA ALA A 79 -22.60 -17.80 7.85
C ALA A 79 -23.17 -16.61 7.07
N GLU A 80 -24.47 -16.61 6.84
CA GLU A 80 -25.24 -15.58 6.14
C GLU A 80 -25.11 -14.22 6.82
N GLN A 81 -24.92 -14.21 8.15
CA GLN A 81 -24.67 -12.99 8.92
C GLN A 81 -23.19 -12.81 9.27
N ALA A 82 -22.50 -13.89 9.65
CA ALA A 82 -21.11 -13.82 10.12
C ALA A 82 -20.15 -13.32 9.05
N VAL A 83 -20.27 -13.80 7.81
CA VAL A 83 -19.37 -13.46 6.71
C VAL A 83 -19.52 -11.99 6.29
N PRO A 84 -20.71 -11.48 5.92
CA PRO A 84 -20.84 -10.07 5.53
C PRO A 84 -20.60 -9.13 6.71
N GLY A 85 -21.03 -9.49 7.93
CA GLY A 85 -20.79 -8.68 9.12
C GLY A 85 -19.31 -8.49 9.43
N ALA A 86 -18.54 -9.58 9.45
CA ALA A 86 -17.09 -9.50 9.63
C ALA A 86 -16.42 -8.79 8.45
N ALA A 87 -16.85 -9.01 7.21
CA ALA A 87 -16.29 -8.32 6.05
C ALA A 87 -16.43 -6.79 6.18
N VAL A 88 -17.60 -6.30 6.59
CA VAL A 88 -17.84 -4.85 6.77
C VAL A 88 -16.97 -4.29 7.90
N VAL A 89 -17.00 -4.91 9.08
CA VAL A 89 -16.23 -4.43 10.25
C VAL A 89 -14.72 -4.40 9.95
N PHE A 90 -14.19 -5.46 9.36
CA PHE A 90 -12.77 -5.52 9.02
C PHE A 90 -12.40 -4.63 7.83
N SER A 91 -13.32 -4.33 6.90
CA SER A 91 -13.11 -3.31 5.87
C SER A 91 -12.89 -1.93 6.48
N PHE A 92 -13.64 -1.57 7.52
CA PHE A 92 -13.41 -0.31 8.24
C PHE A 92 -12.03 -0.27 8.92
N PHE A 93 -11.57 -1.37 9.52
CA PHE A 93 -10.22 -1.44 10.07
C PHE A 93 -9.14 -1.29 9.00
N LEU A 94 -9.36 -1.81 7.79
CA LEU A 94 -8.44 -1.65 6.66
C LEU A 94 -8.25 -0.18 6.28
N VAL A 95 -9.31 0.62 6.30
CA VAL A 95 -9.25 2.07 6.04
C VAL A 95 -8.39 2.77 7.09
N GLY A 96 -8.54 2.41 8.37
CA GLY A 96 -7.70 2.94 9.45
C GLY A 96 -6.20 2.65 9.23
N ASN A 97 -5.87 1.46 8.72
CA ASN A 97 -4.50 1.09 8.40
C ASN A 97 -3.89 1.93 7.28
N VAL A 98 -4.65 2.22 6.22
CA VAL A 98 -4.19 3.09 5.14
C VAL A 98 -3.79 4.47 5.70
N GLY A 99 -4.61 5.03 6.61
CA GLY A 99 -4.30 6.27 7.30
C GLY A 99 -2.98 6.18 8.09
N TYR A 100 -2.78 5.09 8.82
CA TYR A 100 -1.55 4.84 9.58
C TYR A 100 -0.31 4.77 8.69
N VAL A 101 -0.38 4.08 7.54
CA VAL A 101 0.74 3.94 6.60
C VAL A 101 1.18 5.29 6.00
N ILE A 102 0.26 6.24 5.83
CA ILE A 102 0.55 7.60 5.35
C ILE A 102 1.15 8.46 6.46
N PHE A 103 0.56 8.40 7.67
CA PHE A 103 1.06 9.16 8.82
C PHE A 103 2.45 8.69 9.28
N ARG A 104 2.72 7.38 9.18
CA ARG A 104 4.03 6.80 9.52
C ARG A 104 5.17 7.40 8.68
N GLU A 105 4.93 7.72 7.41
CA GLU A 105 5.94 8.39 6.56
C GLU A 105 6.22 9.83 6.97
N HIS A 106 5.21 10.52 7.51
CA HIS A 106 5.43 11.82 8.13
C HIS A 106 6.27 11.68 9.40
N GLY A 107 6.01 10.66 10.22
CA GLY A 107 6.79 10.37 11.43
C GLY A 107 8.25 9.98 11.18
N TRP A 108 8.55 9.35 10.04
CA TRP A 108 9.91 8.92 9.67
C TRP A 108 10.71 9.96 8.87
N HIS A 109 10.18 11.17 8.65
CA HIS A 109 10.80 12.25 7.86
C HIS A 109 11.20 11.85 6.42
N THR A 110 10.73 10.72 5.90
CA THR A 110 11.02 10.24 4.54
C THR A 110 10.19 10.96 3.48
N TRP A 111 9.17 11.71 3.90
CA TRP A 111 8.26 12.47 3.05
C TRP A 111 8.98 13.44 2.09
N VAL A 112 10.03 14.13 2.56
CA VAL A 112 10.79 15.09 1.73
C VAL A 112 11.54 14.37 0.61
N ARG A 113 12.05 13.16 0.88
CA ARG A 113 12.74 12.32 -0.12
C ARG A 113 11.77 11.74 -1.14
N LEU A 114 10.58 11.34 -0.73
CA LEU A 114 9.53 10.83 -1.63
C LEU A 114 9.03 11.90 -2.59
N ARG A 115 8.88 13.16 -2.15
CA ARG A 115 8.49 14.28 -3.03
C ARG A 115 9.63 14.78 -3.93
N ALA A 116 10.88 14.52 -3.58
CA ALA A 116 12.03 14.78 -4.47
C ALA A 116 12.18 13.73 -5.59
N SER A 117 11.43 12.63 -5.50
CA SER A 117 11.36 11.61 -6.55
C SER A 117 10.59 12.13 -7.77
N PRO A 118 10.96 11.71 -9.00
CA PRO A 118 10.19 11.99 -10.21
C PRO A 118 8.84 11.24 -10.30
N ALA A 119 8.43 10.50 -9.26
CA ALA A 119 7.12 9.85 -9.17
C ALA A 119 6.05 10.85 -8.72
N SER A 120 4.87 10.83 -9.36
CA SER A 120 3.76 11.69 -8.93
C SER A 120 3.19 11.21 -7.58
N THR A 121 2.59 12.13 -6.81
CA THR A 121 1.92 11.80 -5.54
C THR A 121 0.87 10.70 -5.70
N SER A 122 0.15 10.69 -6.84
CA SER A 122 -0.85 9.67 -7.15
C SER A 122 -0.22 8.33 -7.54
N GLU A 123 0.92 8.31 -8.24
CA GLU A 123 1.68 7.09 -8.53
C GLU A 123 2.22 6.44 -7.24
N ILE A 124 2.69 7.24 -6.28
CA ILE A 124 3.14 6.77 -4.97
C ILE A 124 1.97 6.20 -4.17
N LEU A 125 0.85 6.94 -4.09
CA LEU A 125 -0.33 6.50 -3.36
C LEU A 125 -0.88 5.19 -3.94
N ALA A 126 -1.01 5.09 -5.27
CA ALA A 126 -1.44 3.86 -5.93
C ALA A 126 -0.49 2.70 -5.62
N GLY A 127 0.83 2.90 -5.74
CA GLY A 127 1.83 1.86 -5.45
C GLY A 127 1.73 1.29 -4.04
N LYS A 128 1.49 2.13 -3.03
CA LYS A 128 1.34 1.74 -1.63
C LYS A 128 0.01 1.08 -1.32
N MET A 129 -1.04 1.42 -2.07
CA MET A 129 -2.36 0.77 -1.95
C MET A 129 -2.36 -0.65 -2.55
N PHE A 130 -1.56 -0.89 -3.59
CA PHE A 130 -1.45 -2.23 -4.20
C PHE A 130 -0.51 -3.17 -3.44
N ALA A 131 0.48 -2.65 -2.72
CA ALA A 131 1.41 -3.46 -1.93
C ALA A 131 0.72 -4.44 -0.94
N PRO A 132 -0.26 -4.03 -0.10
CA PRO A 132 -0.91 -4.94 0.83
C PRO A 132 -1.76 -6.00 0.12
N VAL A 133 -2.50 -5.62 -0.94
CA VAL A 133 -3.30 -6.56 -1.74
C VAL A 133 -2.40 -7.61 -2.38
N LEU A 134 -1.29 -7.19 -3.00
CA LEU A 134 -0.38 -8.10 -3.68
C LEU A 134 0.34 -9.04 -2.69
N SER A 135 0.68 -8.55 -1.49
CA SER A 135 1.29 -9.38 -0.45
C SER A 135 0.33 -10.39 0.21
N SER A 136 -0.98 -10.17 0.13
CA SER A 136 -1.99 -11.12 0.64
C SER A 136 -2.27 -12.28 -0.31
N VAL A 137 -1.85 -12.16 -1.58
CA VAL A 137 -2.09 -13.14 -2.65
C VAL A 137 -0.84 -13.99 -2.93
N LEU A 138 0.34 -13.55 -2.47
CA LEU A 138 1.66 -14.20 -2.61
C LEU A 138 2.04 -14.97 -1.34
#